data_AF-A0A4R1JYQ4-F1
#
_entry.id   AF-A0A4R1JYQ4-F1
#
_cell.length_a   1.000
_cell.length_b   1.000
_cell.length_c   1.000
_cell.angle_alpha   90.00
_cell.angle_beta   90.00
_cell.angle_gamma   90.00
#
_symmetry.space_group_name_H-M   'P 1'
#
loop_
_entity.id
_entity.type
_entity.pdbx_description
1 polymer ?
#
loop_
_entity_poly.entity_id
_entity_poly.type
_entity_poly.pdbx_seq_one_letter_code
_entity_poly.pdbx_strand_id
1 'polypeptide(L)'
;MSTIKKYAPINILIGLIFTGFIFVSCKKQKEVDSFDIEKQFLAQNGLDIDKSINQDLRIILEKLNLLDSKTFNKKLKLAEDYNAEEPNEILVIPYSSTRENNYSEGFSDIKNQLILLNISAIRNFAAKNALSGEKSLLPVVELIILHEIGHFILGKEGAFDEKLITVPHNNMIEKTQPEFITTLKKIELDADSLAIDLLKKGLKQKNNFADISNDLQLLLPGLQFQMFGNRLPDSWFLGGNQILHDPSIDYPNMELRVMFMNYFLYPTEERRSQIQEYLYNRTVTPIHLQEFTPQIYQGEKDKSKWNLSD
;
A
#
# COMPACT_ATOMS: atom_id res chain seq x y z
N MET A 1 36.60 -39.46 -68.66
CA MET A 1 36.62 -40.95 -68.68
C MET A 1 36.78 -41.39 -67.23
N SER A 2 35.94 -42.15 -66.55
CA SER A 2 35.14 -43.31 -66.95
C SER A 2 33.97 -43.49 -65.95
N THR A 3 32.78 -43.66 -66.52
CA THR A 3 31.65 -44.55 -66.16
C THR A 3 31.38 -45.01 -64.72
N ILE A 4 30.20 -44.55 -64.27
CA ILE A 4 29.14 -45.15 -63.43
C ILE A 4 29.09 -46.70 -63.41
N LYS A 5 28.91 -47.29 -62.21
CA LYS A 5 27.98 -48.42 -61.92
C LYS A 5 27.45 -48.27 -60.48
N LYS A 6 26.20 -47.83 -60.28
CA LYS A 6 24.97 -48.64 -60.12
C LYS A 6 25.05 -49.71 -59.02
N TYR A 7 24.40 -49.43 -57.89
CA TYR A 7 23.44 -50.35 -57.26
C TYR A 7 22.26 -49.54 -56.70
N ALA A 8 21.09 -49.79 -57.28
CA ALA A 8 19.78 -49.70 -56.65
C ALA A 8 19.21 -51.15 -56.72
N PRO A 9 18.08 -51.55 -56.08
CA PRO A 9 17.05 -50.71 -55.46
C PRO A 9 16.38 -51.32 -54.20
N ILE A 10 15.25 -50.73 -53.78
CA ILE A 10 14.07 -51.34 -53.10
C ILE A 10 13.90 -51.05 -51.60
N ASN A 11 13.09 -50.02 -51.31
CA ASN A 11 11.76 -50.12 -50.66
C ASN A 11 11.20 -48.69 -50.55
N ILE A 12 10.31 -48.24 -51.46
CA ILE A 12 8.86 -48.45 -51.51
C ILE A 12 8.12 -47.81 -50.31
N LEU A 13 7.25 -46.85 -50.68
CA LEU A 13 6.08 -46.34 -49.97
C LEU A 13 6.29 -45.59 -48.64
N ILE A 14 6.06 -44.28 -48.70
CA ILE A 14 5.09 -43.47 -47.93
C ILE A 14 5.44 -42.02 -48.35
N GLY A 15 4.86 -41.54 -49.45
CA GLY A 15 3.67 -40.67 -49.41
C GLY A 15 4.09 -39.24 -49.07
N LEU A 16 4.46 -38.38 -50.01
CA LEU A 16 3.52 -37.60 -50.84
C LEU A 16 2.14 -37.49 -50.17
N ILE A 17 2.02 -36.51 -49.27
CA ILE A 17 0.88 -35.61 -49.00
C ILE A 17 1.22 -34.95 -47.66
N PHE A 18 1.78 -33.74 -47.67
CA PHE A 18 1.55 -32.72 -46.63
C PHE A 18 2.03 -31.33 -47.10
N THR A 19 1.82 -31.00 -48.37
CA THR A 19 1.52 -29.62 -48.78
C THR A 19 0.02 -29.44 -48.63
N GLY A 20 -0.45 -29.42 -47.38
CA GLY A 20 -1.84 -29.26 -47.01
C GLY A 20 -1.92 -28.21 -45.92
N PHE A 21 -2.41 -27.04 -46.29
CA PHE A 21 -2.96 -26.03 -45.38
C PHE A 21 -2.08 -25.67 -44.18
N ILE A 22 -1.17 -24.72 -44.40
CA ILE A 22 -0.96 -23.67 -43.39
C ILE A 22 -2.21 -22.79 -43.43
N PHE A 23 -3.34 -23.30 -42.93
CA PHE A 23 -4.25 -22.44 -42.21
C PHE A 23 -3.47 -22.09 -40.95
N VAL A 24 -2.82 -20.93 -40.96
CA VAL A 24 -2.65 -20.16 -39.73
C VAL A 24 -4.08 -19.91 -39.28
N SER A 25 -4.63 -20.87 -38.53
CA SER A 25 -5.69 -20.55 -37.60
C SER A 25 -5.03 -19.51 -36.71
N CYS A 26 -5.35 -18.23 -36.96
CA CYS A 26 -5.38 -17.24 -35.90
C CYS A 26 -6.26 -17.88 -34.83
N LYS A 27 -5.65 -18.67 -33.93
CA LYS A 27 -6.21 -18.89 -32.62
C LYS A 27 -6.39 -17.47 -32.14
N LYS A 28 -7.64 -16.99 -32.10
CA LYS A 28 -8.00 -15.83 -31.30
C LYS A 28 -7.32 -16.10 -29.96
N GLN A 29 -6.25 -15.36 -29.70
CA GLN A 29 -5.66 -15.29 -28.39
C GLN A 29 -6.84 -14.92 -27.50
N LYS A 30 -7.17 -15.81 -26.56
CA LYS A 30 -8.39 -15.69 -25.77
C LYS A 30 -8.23 -14.37 -25.03
N GLU A 31 -8.96 -13.36 -25.48
CA GLU A 31 -9.00 -12.03 -24.87
C GLU A 31 -9.23 -12.26 -23.38
N VAL A 32 -8.26 -11.84 -22.56
CA VAL A 32 -8.33 -12.09 -21.12
C VAL A 32 -9.43 -11.19 -20.60
N ASP A 33 -10.56 -11.80 -20.22
CA ASP A 33 -11.70 -11.07 -19.70
C ASP A 33 -11.33 -10.44 -18.34
N SER A 34 -11.43 -9.12 -18.26
CA SER A 34 -11.13 -8.34 -17.06
C SER A 34 -12.01 -8.77 -15.88
N PHE A 35 -13.25 -9.21 -16.13
CA PHE A 35 -14.12 -9.75 -15.10
C PHE A 35 -13.65 -11.12 -14.59
N ASP A 36 -13.03 -11.93 -15.47
CA ASP A 36 -12.45 -13.20 -15.05
C ASP A 36 -11.24 -12.96 -14.14
N ILE A 37 -10.40 -11.94 -14.42
CA ILE A 37 -9.28 -11.54 -13.54
C ILE A 37 -9.80 -11.11 -12.17
N GLU A 38 -10.76 -10.18 -12.13
CA GLU A 38 -11.37 -9.68 -10.89
C GLU A 38 -11.95 -10.83 -10.07
N LYS A 39 -12.79 -11.65 -10.70
CA LYS A 39 -13.46 -12.78 -10.02
C LYS A 39 -12.48 -13.82 -9.55
N GLN A 40 -11.46 -14.16 -10.34
CA GLN A 40 -10.44 -15.12 -9.97
C GLN A 40 -9.63 -14.61 -8.78
N PHE A 41 -9.19 -13.35 -8.81
CA PHE A 41 -8.40 -12.75 -7.75
C PHE A 41 -9.20 -12.69 -6.44
N LEU A 42 -10.44 -12.23 -6.48
CA LEU A 42 -11.32 -12.18 -5.30
C LEU A 42 -11.58 -13.59 -4.74
N ALA A 43 -11.87 -14.57 -5.59
CA ALA A 43 -12.12 -15.95 -5.17
C ALA A 43 -10.88 -16.59 -4.52
N GLN A 44 -9.68 -16.36 -5.08
CA GLN A 44 -8.43 -16.86 -4.52
C GLN A 44 -8.15 -16.30 -3.12
N ASN A 45 -8.58 -15.08 -2.85
CA ASN A 45 -8.38 -14.39 -1.57
C ASN A 45 -9.58 -14.50 -0.62
N GLY A 46 -10.65 -15.20 -1.01
CA GLY A 46 -11.87 -15.34 -0.22
C GLY A 46 -12.58 -14.00 0.04
N LEU A 47 -12.59 -13.14 -0.97
CA LEU A 47 -13.20 -11.81 -0.96
C LEU A 47 -14.45 -11.80 -1.85
N ASP A 48 -15.41 -10.94 -1.50
CA ASP A 48 -16.64 -10.75 -2.25
C ASP A 48 -16.59 -9.41 -2.99
N ILE A 49 -17.14 -9.37 -4.20
CA ILE A 49 -17.21 -8.13 -4.98
C ILE A 49 -18.16 -7.13 -4.32
N ASP A 50 -17.76 -5.86 -4.25
CA ASP A 50 -18.61 -4.78 -3.74
C ASP A 50 -18.81 -3.71 -4.81
N LYS A 51 -19.97 -3.71 -5.45
CA LYS A 51 -20.32 -2.72 -6.48
C LYS A 51 -21.09 -1.52 -5.93
N SER A 52 -21.23 -1.37 -4.61
CA SER A 52 -22.12 -0.39 -3.98
C SER A 52 -21.78 1.06 -4.31
N ILE A 53 -20.53 1.35 -4.66
CA ILE A 53 -20.05 2.69 -5.04
C ILE A 53 -19.50 2.76 -6.46
N ASN A 54 -19.73 1.77 -7.34
CA ASN A 54 -19.07 1.71 -8.65
C ASN A 54 -19.29 2.95 -9.53
N GLN A 55 -20.48 3.55 -9.47
CA GLN A 55 -20.78 4.76 -10.22
C GLN A 55 -19.94 5.94 -9.72
N ASP A 56 -19.90 6.16 -8.41
CA ASP A 56 -19.10 7.23 -7.79
C ASP A 56 -17.60 6.96 -7.97
N LEU A 57 -17.18 5.70 -7.82
CA LEU A 57 -15.81 5.27 -8.02
C LEU A 57 -15.37 5.54 -9.46
N ARG A 58 -16.19 5.27 -10.47
CA ARG A 58 -15.87 5.61 -11.87
C ARG A 58 -15.60 7.11 -12.02
N ILE A 59 -16.42 7.95 -11.41
CA ILE A 59 -16.23 9.42 -11.43
C ILE A 59 -14.91 9.80 -10.74
N ILE A 60 -14.60 9.18 -9.58
CA ILE A 60 -13.33 9.38 -8.88
C ILE A 60 -12.14 8.99 -9.77
N LEU A 61 -12.18 7.80 -10.39
CA LEU A 61 -11.09 7.32 -11.26
C LEU A 61 -10.92 8.21 -12.49
N GLU A 62 -12.00 8.70 -13.10
CA GLU A 62 -11.94 9.67 -14.19
C GLU A 62 -11.24 10.95 -13.74
N LYS A 63 -11.61 11.53 -12.59
CA LYS A 63 -10.95 12.71 -12.04
C LYS A 63 -9.47 12.45 -11.74
N LEU A 64 -9.13 11.33 -11.09
CA LEU A 64 -7.74 10.96 -10.78
C LEU A 64 -6.90 10.75 -12.06
N ASN A 65 -7.48 10.17 -13.12
CA ASN A 65 -6.82 9.98 -14.41
C ASN A 65 -6.54 11.29 -15.17
N LEU A 66 -7.15 12.42 -14.77
CA LEU A 66 -6.84 13.74 -15.31
C LEU A 66 -5.60 14.37 -14.64
N LEU A 67 -5.07 13.76 -13.58
CA LEU A 67 -3.87 14.24 -12.92
C LEU A 67 -2.68 14.10 -13.87
N ASP A 68 -2.22 15.23 -14.42
CA ASP A 68 -1.04 15.23 -15.28
C ASP A 68 0.22 15.11 -14.40
N SER A 69 0.76 13.90 -14.29
CA SER A 69 1.96 13.60 -13.53
C SER A 69 2.98 12.90 -14.41
N LYS A 70 4.13 13.55 -14.65
CA LYS A 70 5.28 12.88 -15.30
C LYS A 70 5.77 11.65 -14.53
N THR A 71 5.47 11.58 -13.23
CA THR A 71 5.89 10.50 -12.34
C THR A 71 4.92 9.32 -12.36
N PHE A 72 3.65 9.52 -12.75
CA PHE A 72 2.63 8.48 -12.80
C PHE A 72 1.88 8.53 -14.12
N ASN A 73 2.19 7.57 -15.00
CA ASN A 73 1.67 7.51 -16.37
C ASN A 73 0.62 6.39 -16.56
N LYS A 74 0.10 5.84 -15.45
CA LYS A 74 -0.90 4.76 -15.48
C LYS A 74 -2.31 5.32 -15.37
N LYS A 75 -3.28 4.59 -15.93
CA LYS A 75 -4.71 4.87 -15.83
C LYS A 75 -5.38 3.88 -14.89
N LEU A 76 -6.16 4.40 -13.97
CA LEU A 76 -6.98 3.61 -13.07
C LEU A 76 -8.30 3.23 -13.77
N LYS A 77 -8.68 1.96 -13.71
CA LYS A 77 -9.86 1.43 -14.40
C LYS A 77 -10.63 0.44 -13.52
N LEU A 78 -11.94 0.40 -13.67
CA LEU A 78 -12.76 -0.71 -13.18
C LEU A 78 -12.74 -1.85 -14.20
N ALA A 79 -13.14 -3.06 -13.79
CA ALA A 79 -13.15 -4.23 -14.66
C ALA A 79 -13.87 -3.98 -16.01
N GLU A 80 -14.99 -3.26 -15.98
CA GLU A 80 -15.78 -2.89 -17.18
C GLU A 80 -14.98 -2.14 -18.25
N ASP A 81 -13.97 -1.36 -17.87
CA ASP A 81 -13.20 -0.48 -18.75
C ASP A 81 -11.71 -0.87 -18.82
N TYR A 82 -11.30 -1.94 -18.15
CA TYR A 82 -9.90 -2.37 -18.00
C TYR A 82 -9.50 -3.30 -19.13
N ASN A 83 -8.35 -3.01 -19.75
CA ASN A 83 -7.71 -3.90 -20.71
C ASN A 83 -6.46 -4.53 -20.10
N ALA A 84 -6.51 -5.85 -19.86
CA ALA A 84 -5.40 -6.62 -19.30
C ALA A 84 -4.15 -6.64 -20.19
N GLU A 85 -4.29 -6.35 -21.48
CA GLU A 85 -3.17 -6.26 -22.41
C GLU A 85 -2.47 -4.89 -22.36
N GLU A 86 -3.09 -3.88 -21.73
CA GLU A 86 -2.52 -2.54 -21.64
C GLU A 86 -1.61 -2.37 -20.41
N PRO A 87 -0.28 -2.23 -20.58
CA PRO A 87 0.68 -2.21 -19.47
C PRO A 87 0.63 -0.92 -18.64
N ASN A 88 -0.16 0.06 -19.07
CA ASN A 88 -0.34 1.34 -18.39
C ASN A 88 -1.70 1.42 -17.70
N GLU A 89 -2.43 0.32 -17.57
CA GLU A 89 -3.70 0.31 -16.82
C GLU A 89 -3.54 -0.43 -15.50
N ILE A 90 -4.18 0.10 -14.46
CA ILE A 90 -4.30 -0.50 -13.13
C ILE A 90 -5.78 -0.81 -12.91
N LEU A 91 -6.06 -2.07 -12.57
CA LEU A 91 -7.41 -2.51 -12.24
C LEU A 91 -7.70 -2.19 -10.76
N VAL A 92 -8.73 -1.38 -10.52
CA VAL A 92 -9.23 -1.03 -9.20
C VAL A 92 -10.44 -1.93 -8.90
N ILE A 93 -10.33 -2.71 -7.83
CA ILE A 93 -11.32 -3.72 -7.42
C ILE A 93 -11.92 -3.33 -6.07
N PRO A 94 -13.14 -2.78 -6.04
CA PRO A 94 -13.88 -2.61 -4.80
C PRO A 94 -14.39 -3.96 -4.31
N TYR A 95 -14.13 -4.26 -3.05
CA TYR A 95 -14.48 -5.53 -2.43
C TYR A 95 -15.07 -5.34 -1.03
N SER A 96 -15.68 -6.40 -0.55
CA SER A 96 -16.10 -6.57 0.83
C SER A 96 -15.56 -7.89 1.36
N SER A 97 -15.27 -7.95 2.66
CA SER A 97 -14.94 -9.20 3.33
C SER A 97 -16.03 -9.57 4.33
N THR A 98 -16.48 -10.82 4.25
CA THR A 98 -17.37 -11.44 5.24
C THR A 98 -16.60 -12.06 6.42
N ARG A 99 -15.26 -12.04 6.36
CA ARG A 99 -14.39 -12.55 7.44
C ARG A 99 -14.01 -11.41 8.37
N GLU A 100 -14.20 -11.60 9.68
CA GLU A 100 -13.86 -10.61 10.72
C GLU A 100 -12.38 -10.19 10.73
N ASN A 101 -11.49 -10.95 10.07
CA ASN A 101 -10.03 -10.85 10.19
C ASN A 101 -9.29 -10.41 8.91
N ASN A 102 -9.95 -9.84 7.90
CA ASN A 102 -9.27 -9.47 6.65
C ASN A 102 -9.31 -7.95 6.35
N TYR A 103 -8.13 -7.36 6.51
CA TYR A 103 -7.46 -6.28 5.76
C TYR A 103 -7.96 -4.84 5.77
N SER A 104 -6.96 -3.97 5.94
CA SER A 104 -6.68 -2.74 5.21
C SER A 104 -7.79 -2.17 4.33
N GLU A 105 -8.08 -0.90 4.58
CA GLU A 105 -8.97 -0.06 3.79
C GLU A 105 -8.55 -0.03 2.30
N GLY A 106 -7.26 -0.19 1.98
CA GLY A 106 -6.73 -0.24 0.61
C GLY A 106 -5.49 -1.14 0.45
N PHE A 107 -5.26 -1.71 -0.72
CA PHE A 107 -4.05 -2.51 -0.97
C PHE A 107 -3.61 -2.39 -2.42
N SER A 108 -2.31 -2.32 -2.67
CA SER A 108 -1.74 -2.30 -4.02
C SER A 108 -0.86 -3.52 -4.30
N ASP A 109 -1.21 -4.24 -5.36
CA ASP A 109 -0.39 -5.29 -5.96
C ASP A 109 0.31 -4.73 -7.19
N ILE A 110 1.58 -4.36 -7.02
CA ILE A 110 2.38 -3.76 -8.10
C ILE A 110 2.64 -4.76 -9.22
N LYS A 111 2.80 -6.05 -8.91
CA LYS A 111 3.13 -7.08 -9.90
C LYS A 111 1.93 -7.35 -10.81
N ASN A 112 0.75 -7.43 -10.22
CA ASN A 112 -0.50 -7.71 -10.94
C ASN A 112 -1.21 -6.44 -11.42
N GLN A 113 -0.69 -5.25 -11.10
CA GLN A 113 -1.28 -3.96 -11.44
C GLN A 113 -2.71 -3.80 -10.89
N LEU A 114 -2.90 -4.16 -9.62
CA LEU A 114 -4.19 -4.12 -8.95
C LEU A 114 -4.17 -3.12 -7.78
N ILE A 115 -5.30 -2.46 -7.57
CA ILE A 115 -5.63 -1.78 -6.31
C ILE A 115 -6.91 -2.39 -5.78
N LEU A 116 -6.92 -2.86 -4.53
CA LEU A 116 -8.08 -3.36 -3.84
C LEU A 116 -8.60 -2.29 -2.87
N LEU A 117 -9.92 -2.11 -2.81
CA LEU A 117 -10.56 -1.16 -1.90
C LEU A 117 -11.61 -1.86 -1.05
N ASN A 118 -11.41 -1.91 0.27
CA ASN A 118 -12.34 -2.56 1.19
C ASN A 118 -13.47 -1.59 1.57
N ILE A 119 -14.53 -1.54 0.79
CA ILE A 119 -15.55 -0.47 0.90
C ILE A 119 -16.23 -0.47 2.28
N SER A 120 -16.45 -1.65 2.88
CA SER A 120 -17.03 -1.73 4.23
C SER A 120 -16.08 -1.21 5.30
N ALA A 121 -14.78 -1.51 5.21
CA ALA A 121 -13.77 -0.98 6.13
C ALA A 121 -13.64 0.54 5.99
N ILE A 122 -13.56 1.06 4.76
CA ILE A 122 -13.47 2.51 4.50
C ILE A 122 -14.69 3.25 5.07
N ARG A 123 -15.89 2.71 4.87
CA ARG A 123 -17.13 3.28 5.42
C ARG A 123 -17.10 3.34 6.94
N ASN A 124 -16.66 2.26 7.58
CA ASN A 124 -16.51 2.20 9.03
C ASN A 124 -15.45 3.18 9.54
N PHE A 125 -14.33 3.30 8.83
CA PHE A 125 -13.28 4.28 9.13
C PHE A 125 -13.82 5.72 9.05
N ALA A 126 -14.50 6.07 7.96
CA ALA A 126 -15.07 7.40 7.76
C ALA A 126 -16.09 7.73 8.86
N ALA A 127 -16.99 6.80 9.18
CA ALA A 127 -17.99 6.97 10.24
C ALA A 127 -17.36 7.21 11.61
N LYS A 128 -16.23 6.58 11.91
CA LYS A 128 -15.54 6.70 13.21
C LYS A 128 -14.64 7.94 13.31
N ASN A 129 -13.92 8.26 12.23
CA ASN A 129 -12.78 9.16 12.28
C ASN A 129 -12.98 10.48 11.53
N ALA A 130 -13.99 10.62 10.67
CA ALA A 130 -14.24 11.88 9.97
C ALA A 130 -15.27 12.75 10.72
N LEU A 131 -15.07 14.08 10.69
CA LEU A 131 -16.01 15.05 11.28
C LEU A 131 -17.42 14.95 10.69
N SER A 132 -17.55 14.64 9.41
CA SER A 132 -18.84 14.47 8.73
C SER A 132 -19.34 13.02 8.76
N GLY A 133 -18.65 12.13 9.48
CA GLY A 133 -18.94 10.70 9.57
C GLY A 133 -18.96 10.03 8.20
N GLU A 134 -19.98 9.20 7.96
CA GLU A 134 -20.13 8.42 6.72
C GLU A 134 -20.23 9.28 5.45
N LYS A 135 -20.63 10.56 5.56
CA LYS A 135 -20.65 11.48 4.40
C LYS A 135 -19.26 11.73 3.82
N SER A 136 -18.20 11.44 4.58
CA SER A 136 -16.82 11.53 4.11
C SER A 136 -16.33 10.27 3.39
N LEU A 137 -17.20 9.28 3.10
CA LEU A 137 -16.81 8.05 2.41
C LEU A 137 -16.03 8.32 1.12
N LEU A 138 -16.57 9.10 0.19
CA LEU A 138 -15.93 9.33 -1.11
C LEU A 138 -14.58 10.06 -0.99
N PRO A 139 -14.46 11.16 -0.20
CA PRO A 139 -13.15 11.75 0.07
C PRO A 139 -12.15 10.79 0.71
N VAL A 140 -12.58 9.89 1.61
CA VAL A 140 -11.67 8.89 2.19
C VAL A 140 -11.24 7.88 1.12
N VAL A 141 -12.13 7.43 0.24
CA VAL A 141 -11.80 6.57 -0.91
C VAL A 141 -10.75 7.25 -1.80
N GLU A 142 -10.93 8.54 -2.11
CA GLU A 142 -9.97 9.33 -2.90
C GLU A 142 -8.58 9.37 -2.24
N LEU A 143 -8.52 9.60 -0.93
CA LEU A 143 -7.27 9.61 -0.16
C LEU A 143 -6.55 8.26 -0.24
N ILE A 144 -7.29 7.17 -0.08
CA ILE A 144 -6.76 5.81 -0.13
C ILE A 144 -6.20 5.52 -1.52
N ILE A 145 -6.93 5.84 -2.58
CA ILE A 145 -6.45 5.60 -3.94
C ILE A 145 -5.18 6.43 -4.22
N LEU A 146 -5.10 7.68 -3.75
CA LEU A 146 -3.89 8.49 -3.90
C LEU A 146 -2.69 7.90 -3.17
N HIS A 147 -2.89 7.33 -1.97
CA HIS A 147 -1.86 6.58 -1.26
C HIS A 147 -1.38 5.37 -2.05
N GLU A 148 -2.31 4.56 -2.56
CA GLU A 148 -1.97 3.38 -3.36
C GLU A 148 -1.28 3.76 -4.68
N ILE A 149 -1.61 4.90 -5.29
CA ILE A 149 -0.83 5.46 -6.41
C ILE A 149 0.62 5.76 -5.98
N GLY A 150 0.83 6.24 -4.75
CA GLY A 150 2.15 6.43 -4.15
C GLY A 150 2.99 5.15 -4.16
N HIS A 151 2.40 4.02 -3.78
CA HIS A 151 3.02 2.69 -3.86
C HIS A 151 3.41 2.29 -5.29
N PHE A 152 2.55 2.57 -6.27
CA PHE A 152 2.89 2.38 -7.69
C PHE A 152 4.05 3.25 -8.17
N ILE A 153 4.15 4.49 -7.70
CA ILE A 153 5.28 5.37 -8.01
C ILE A 153 6.58 4.82 -7.38
N LEU A 154 6.51 4.29 -6.17
CA LEU A 154 7.65 3.69 -5.47
C LEU A 154 8.05 2.31 -6.02
N GLY A 155 7.14 1.64 -6.74
CA GLY A 155 7.31 0.25 -7.16
C GLY A 155 7.38 -0.72 -5.98
N LYS A 156 6.60 -0.44 -4.93
CA LYS A 156 6.50 -1.25 -3.70
C LYS A 156 5.05 -1.63 -3.45
N GLU A 157 4.82 -2.88 -3.07
CA GLU A 157 3.50 -3.31 -2.57
C GLU A 157 3.23 -2.64 -1.23
N GLY A 158 1.98 -2.32 -0.96
CA GLY A 158 1.60 -1.63 0.27
C GLY A 158 0.12 -1.70 0.57
N ALA A 159 -0.23 -1.15 1.74
CA ALA A 159 -1.58 -1.24 2.30
C ALA A 159 -1.98 0.07 3.01
N PHE A 160 -3.22 0.51 2.81
CA PHE A 160 -3.81 1.59 3.59
C PHE A 160 -4.41 1.09 4.90
N ASP A 161 -3.59 1.10 5.97
CA ASP A 161 -3.86 0.56 7.32
C ASP A 161 -3.75 -0.96 7.39
N GLU A 162 -3.17 -1.51 8.46
CA GLU A 162 -3.19 -2.96 8.66
C GLU A 162 -3.53 -3.23 10.12
N LYS A 163 -4.75 -3.67 10.38
CA LYS A 163 -5.11 -4.14 11.72
C LYS A 163 -4.53 -5.52 11.96
N LEU A 164 -3.39 -5.54 12.65
CA LEU A 164 -3.15 -6.49 13.73
C LEU A 164 -2.08 -6.02 14.71
N ILE A 165 -2.27 -4.87 15.36
CA ILE A 165 -1.64 -4.63 16.66
C ILE A 165 -2.65 -4.02 17.64
N THR A 166 -3.51 -4.87 18.19
CA THR A 166 -4.03 -4.66 19.54
C THR A 166 -2.86 -4.85 20.51
N VAL A 167 -2.08 -3.81 20.79
CA VAL A 167 -1.27 -3.83 22.02
C VAL A 167 -2.26 -3.70 23.17
N PRO A 168 -2.35 -4.66 24.10
CA PRO A 168 -3.16 -4.49 25.29
C PRO A 168 -2.67 -3.24 26.02
N HIS A 169 -3.60 -2.35 26.39
CA HIS A 169 -3.37 -1.15 27.20
C HIS A 169 -2.69 -1.44 28.56
N ASN A 170 -2.49 -2.71 28.91
CA ASN A 170 -1.94 -3.14 30.19
C ASN A 170 -0.40 -3.20 30.25
N ASN A 171 0.32 -2.97 29.15
CA ASN A 171 1.78 -2.97 29.17
C ASN A 171 2.37 -1.59 28.86
N MET A 172 2.08 -0.61 29.72
CA MET A 172 3.06 0.43 30.09
C MET A 172 4.18 -0.14 30.98
N ILE A 173 4.59 -1.38 30.72
CA ILE A 173 5.86 -1.87 31.24
C ILE A 173 6.91 -1.15 30.43
N GLU A 174 7.84 -0.46 31.10
CA GLU A 174 9.02 0.14 30.50
C GLU A 174 9.53 -0.75 29.38
N LYS A 175 9.32 -0.34 28.12
CA LYS A 175 9.84 -1.08 26.98
C LYS A 175 11.36 -0.96 27.07
N THR A 176 12.01 -1.99 27.58
CA THR A 176 13.48 -2.06 27.70
C THR A 176 14.15 -2.25 26.34
N GLN A 177 13.38 -2.40 25.27
CA GLN A 177 13.87 -2.58 23.91
C GLN A 177 13.64 -1.32 23.09
N PRO A 178 14.65 -0.85 22.34
CA PRO A 178 14.50 0.29 21.45
C PRO A 178 13.47 0.02 20.34
N GLU A 179 12.61 0.99 20.07
CA GLU A 179 11.64 0.93 18.97
C GLU A 179 12.19 1.66 17.74
N PHE A 180 12.57 0.90 16.71
CA PHE A 180 13.08 1.46 15.46
C PHE A 180 11.96 1.69 14.43
N ILE A 181 12.11 2.70 13.59
CA ILE A 181 11.30 2.81 12.37
C ILE A 181 11.72 1.74 11.36
N THR A 182 10.81 0.82 11.04
CA THR A 182 11.07 -0.27 10.09
C THR A 182 11.08 0.22 8.64
N THR A 183 11.60 -0.59 7.73
CA THR A 183 11.57 -0.32 6.29
C THR A 183 10.13 -0.21 5.77
N LEU A 184 9.23 -1.07 6.26
CA LEU A 184 7.81 -1.06 5.88
C LEU A 184 7.15 0.26 6.28
N LYS A 185 7.37 0.75 7.50
CA LYS A 185 6.90 2.08 7.92
C LYS A 185 7.38 3.21 7.03
N LYS A 186 8.65 3.17 6.61
CA LYS A 186 9.18 4.20 5.70
C LYS A 186 8.48 4.18 4.35
N ILE A 187 8.26 2.98 3.80
CA ILE A 187 7.55 2.83 2.51
C ILE A 187 6.15 3.43 2.60
N GLU A 188 5.39 3.13 3.66
CA GLU A 188 4.05 3.70 3.85
C GLU A 188 4.07 5.22 4.02
N LEU A 189 4.99 5.77 4.81
CA LEU A 189 5.11 7.23 4.99
C LEU A 189 5.60 7.95 3.73
N ASP A 190 6.42 7.29 2.90
CA ASP A 190 6.84 7.80 1.60
C ASP A 190 5.66 7.81 0.61
N ALA A 191 4.83 6.76 0.61
CA ALA A 191 3.59 6.71 -0.18
C ALA A 191 2.59 7.80 0.27
N ASP A 192 2.45 8.03 1.58
CA ASP A 192 1.66 9.14 2.13
C ASP A 192 2.18 10.50 1.64
N SER A 193 3.50 10.71 1.64
CA SER A 193 4.12 11.94 1.13
C SER A 193 3.83 12.14 -0.36
N LEU A 194 3.93 11.07 -1.16
CA LEU A 194 3.65 11.12 -2.60
C LEU A 194 2.18 11.43 -2.89
N ALA A 195 1.25 10.86 -2.12
CA ALA A 195 -0.17 11.17 -2.23
C ALA A 195 -0.44 12.68 -2.06
N ILE A 196 0.20 13.31 -1.06
CA ILE A 196 0.07 14.75 -0.82
C ILE A 196 0.77 15.59 -1.90
N ASP A 197 1.90 15.14 -2.43
CA ASP A 197 2.57 15.81 -3.54
C ASP A 197 1.71 15.78 -4.82
N LEU A 198 1.05 14.65 -5.10
CA LEU A 198 0.08 14.53 -6.19
C LEU A 198 -1.12 15.47 -5.98
N LEU A 199 -1.66 15.51 -4.75
CA LEU A 199 -2.73 16.43 -4.37
C LEU A 199 -2.37 17.89 -4.66
N LYS A 200 -1.19 18.32 -4.21
CA LYS A 200 -0.68 19.69 -4.43
C LYS A 200 -0.41 20.01 -5.89
N LYS A 201 0.01 19.03 -6.69
CA LYS A 201 0.19 19.20 -8.15
C LYS A 201 -1.17 19.39 -8.82
N GLY A 202 -2.15 18.58 -8.45
CA GLY A 202 -3.53 18.68 -8.93
C GLY A 202 -4.15 20.05 -8.68
N LEU A 203 -3.95 20.64 -7.49
CA LEU A 203 -4.39 22.02 -7.18
C LEU A 203 -3.86 23.09 -8.12
N LYS A 204 -2.68 22.88 -8.70
CA LYS A 204 -2.05 23.83 -9.62
C LYS A 204 -2.53 23.65 -11.06
N GLN A 205 -3.23 22.56 -11.35
CA GLN A 205 -3.77 22.26 -12.67
C GLN A 205 -5.18 22.89 -12.79
N LYS A 206 -5.49 23.49 -13.95
CA LYS A 206 -6.81 24.10 -14.21
C LYS A 206 -7.88 23.07 -14.61
N ASN A 207 -7.77 21.83 -14.12
CA ASN A 207 -8.64 20.70 -14.48
C ASN A 207 -9.65 20.38 -13.35
N ASN A 208 -10.55 19.44 -13.61
CA ASN A 208 -11.59 18.99 -12.68
C ASN A 208 -11.05 18.18 -11.48
N PHE A 209 -9.72 18.10 -11.28
CA PHE A 209 -9.10 17.51 -10.09
C PHE A 209 -9.22 18.43 -8.86
N ALA A 210 -9.64 19.68 -9.06
CA ALA A 210 -9.83 20.67 -8.00
C ALA A 210 -10.82 20.20 -6.91
N ASP A 211 -11.87 19.45 -7.26
CA ASP A 211 -12.86 18.95 -6.29
C ASP A 211 -12.21 18.00 -5.27
N ILE A 212 -11.54 16.93 -5.77
CA ILE A 212 -10.79 15.98 -4.93
C ILE A 212 -9.80 16.74 -4.05
N SER A 213 -9.12 17.73 -4.63
CA SER A 213 -8.13 18.49 -3.89
C SER A 213 -8.71 19.36 -2.77
N ASN A 214 -9.89 19.93 -2.98
CA ASN A 214 -10.58 20.72 -1.96
C ASN A 214 -11.14 19.82 -0.87
N ASP A 215 -11.76 18.70 -1.24
CA ASP A 215 -12.34 17.74 -0.30
C ASP A 215 -11.26 17.16 0.63
N LEU A 216 -10.11 16.77 0.07
CA LEU A 216 -8.99 16.22 0.84
C LEU A 216 -8.28 17.26 1.71
N GLN A 217 -8.22 18.52 1.28
CA GLN A 217 -7.67 19.62 2.08
C GLN A 217 -8.49 19.90 3.34
N LEU A 218 -9.79 19.63 3.31
CA LEU A 218 -10.67 19.73 4.47
C LEU A 218 -10.70 18.42 5.28
N LEU A 219 -10.67 17.28 4.59
CA LEU A 219 -10.70 15.96 5.20
C LEU A 219 -9.51 15.75 6.13
N LEU A 220 -8.28 15.98 5.67
CA LEU A 220 -7.07 15.64 6.42
C LEU A 220 -6.94 16.36 7.76
N PRO A 221 -7.14 17.69 7.86
CA PRO A 221 -7.18 18.37 9.16
C PRO A 221 -8.34 17.89 10.04
N GLY A 222 -9.50 17.58 9.43
CA GLY A 222 -10.67 17.05 10.12
C GLY A 222 -10.42 15.67 10.74
N LEU A 223 -9.77 14.77 10.01
CA LEU A 223 -9.34 13.45 10.50
C LEU A 223 -8.37 13.61 11.68
N GLN A 224 -7.37 14.49 11.55
CA GLN A 224 -6.41 14.76 12.63
C GLN A 224 -7.13 15.25 13.89
N PHE A 225 -8.03 16.23 13.74
CA PHE A 225 -8.79 16.78 14.86
C PHE A 225 -9.63 15.71 15.56
N GLN A 226 -10.37 14.90 14.80
CA GLN A 226 -11.25 13.88 15.36
C GLN A 226 -10.47 12.76 16.05
N MET A 227 -9.39 12.26 15.43
CA MET A 227 -8.53 11.24 16.02
C MET A 227 -7.87 11.74 17.31
N PHE A 228 -7.34 12.97 17.30
CA PHE A 228 -6.72 13.55 18.50
C PHE A 228 -7.75 13.84 19.59
N GLY A 229 -8.94 14.33 19.21
CA GLY A 229 -10.07 14.54 20.10
C GLY A 229 -10.50 13.25 20.80
N ASN A 230 -10.57 12.13 20.08
CA ASN A 230 -10.90 10.82 20.63
C ASN A 230 -9.83 10.31 21.62
N ARG A 231 -8.56 10.68 21.42
CA ARG A 231 -7.45 10.27 22.30
C ARG A 231 -7.29 11.14 23.55
N LEU A 232 -7.69 12.42 23.50
CA LEU A 232 -7.52 13.36 24.61
C LEU A 232 -8.03 12.81 25.96
N PRO A 233 -9.23 12.21 26.07
CA PRO A 233 -9.71 11.59 27.31
C PRO A 233 -8.77 10.52 27.88
N ASP A 234 -8.09 9.76 27.02
CA ASP A 234 -7.19 8.67 27.42
C ASP A 234 -5.77 9.16 27.73
N SER A 235 -5.36 10.30 27.16
CA SER A 235 -4.00 10.86 27.26
C SER A 235 -3.77 11.91 28.36
N TRP A 236 -4.82 12.35 29.08
CA TRP A 236 -4.72 13.36 30.15
C TRP A 236 -3.72 12.99 31.26
N PHE A 237 -3.37 11.71 31.40
CA PHE A 237 -2.43 11.21 32.41
C PHE A 237 -1.02 10.93 31.89
N LEU A 238 -0.72 11.15 30.60
CA LEU A 238 0.50 10.62 29.96
C LEU A 238 1.70 11.58 29.85
N GLY A 239 1.60 12.82 30.33
CA GLY A 239 2.71 13.78 30.27
C GLY A 239 3.01 14.26 28.84
N GLY A 240 3.39 15.53 28.70
CA GLY A 240 3.39 16.28 27.43
C GLY A 240 4.32 15.82 26.30
N ASN A 241 5.05 14.69 26.42
CA ASN A 241 6.12 14.31 25.49
C ASN A 241 5.75 13.18 24.49
N GLN A 242 4.49 12.76 24.41
CA GLN A 242 4.06 11.71 23.46
C GLN A 242 2.81 12.10 22.67
N ILE A 243 2.81 13.31 22.09
CA ILE A 243 1.74 13.72 21.17
C ILE A 243 1.67 12.77 19.97
N LEU A 244 2.81 12.25 19.49
CA LEU A 244 2.86 11.20 18.48
C LEU A 244 3.32 9.89 19.10
N HIS A 245 2.40 8.94 19.25
CA HIS A 245 2.70 7.60 19.72
C HIS A 245 2.23 6.57 18.69
N ASP A 246 3.18 5.76 18.22
CA ASP A 246 2.92 4.70 17.26
C ASP A 246 3.46 3.38 17.83
N PRO A 247 2.62 2.59 18.53
CA PRO A 247 3.05 1.35 19.18
C PRO A 247 3.23 0.20 18.19
N SER A 248 2.88 0.42 16.92
CA SER A 248 2.98 -0.57 15.88
C SER A 248 4.43 -0.94 15.59
N ILE A 249 4.67 -2.15 15.10
CA ILE A 249 6.01 -2.63 14.75
C ILE A 249 6.26 -2.40 13.26
N ASP A 250 5.38 -2.92 12.40
CA ASP A 250 5.67 -3.00 10.98
C ASP A 250 5.07 -1.85 10.15
N TYR A 251 3.89 -1.34 10.50
CA TYR A 251 3.15 -0.36 9.71
C TYR A 251 2.72 0.84 10.55
N PRO A 252 2.77 2.08 10.04
CA PRO A 252 2.45 3.25 10.83
C PRO A 252 0.96 3.25 11.17
N ASN A 253 0.60 3.56 12.42
CA ASN A 253 -0.80 3.74 12.77
C ASN A 253 -1.42 4.93 12.02
N MET A 254 -2.75 4.93 11.90
CA MET A 254 -3.46 5.96 11.15
C MET A 254 -3.26 7.39 11.68
N GLU A 255 -3.07 7.56 13.00
CA GLU A 255 -2.77 8.88 13.58
C GLU A 255 -1.45 9.44 13.06
N LEU A 256 -0.39 8.60 13.03
CA LEU A 256 0.92 8.99 12.51
C LEU A 256 0.85 9.33 11.02
N ARG A 257 0.14 8.50 10.23
CA ARG A 257 -0.05 8.73 8.79
C ARG A 257 -0.75 10.06 8.51
N VAL A 258 -1.89 10.30 9.15
CA VAL A 258 -2.64 11.56 9.02
C VAL A 258 -1.81 12.77 9.47
N MET A 259 -0.98 12.63 10.51
CA MET A 259 -0.06 13.68 10.95
C MET A 259 1.03 13.99 9.92
N PHE A 260 1.66 12.96 9.35
CA PHE A 260 2.64 13.12 8.28
C PHE A 260 2.00 13.76 7.04
N MET A 261 0.84 13.26 6.61
CA MET A 261 0.08 13.83 5.49
C MET A 261 -0.26 15.31 5.73
N ASN A 262 -0.74 15.69 6.92
CA ASN A 262 -1.04 17.08 7.25
C ASN A 262 0.19 17.98 7.30
N TYR A 263 1.34 17.46 7.76
CA TYR A 263 2.60 18.19 7.70
C TYR A 263 3.01 18.46 6.25
N PHE A 264 2.96 17.44 5.39
CA PHE A 264 3.27 17.63 3.98
C PHE A 264 2.28 18.59 3.34
N LEU A 265 0.99 18.55 3.70
CA LEU A 265 -0.03 19.42 3.12
C LEU A 265 0.15 20.89 3.57
N TYR A 266 0.31 21.10 4.87
CA TYR A 266 0.40 22.40 5.53
C TYR A 266 1.62 22.44 6.47
N PRO A 267 2.82 22.65 5.92
CA PRO A 267 4.04 22.61 6.71
C PRO A 267 4.10 23.81 7.67
N THR A 268 4.16 23.53 8.97
CA THR A 268 4.42 24.51 10.03
C THR A 268 5.66 24.09 10.81
N GLU A 269 6.36 25.05 11.43
CA GLU A 269 7.53 24.75 12.28
C GLU A 269 7.19 23.81 13.44
N GLU A 270 5.98 23.95 14.00
CA GLU A 270 5.48 23.08 15.06
C GLU A 270 5.34 21.62 14.58
N ARG A 271 4.66 21.39 13.46
CA ARG A 271 4.47 20.04 12.89
C ARG A 271 5.80 19.42 12.47
N ARG A 272 6.69 20.24 11.90
CA ARG A 272 8.05 19.82 11.56
C ARG A 272 8.79 19.32 12.79
N SER A 273 8.74 20.08 13.89
CA SER A 273 9.41 19.73 15.14
C SER A 273 8.87 18.43 15.71
N GLN A 274 7.54 18.25 15.73
CA GLN A 274 6.88 17.02 16.19
C GLN A 274 7.29 15.79 15.38
N ILE A 275 7.34 15.90 14.04
CA ILE A 275 7.77 14.80 13.17
C ILE A 275 9.26 14.51 13.34
N GLN A 276 10.10 15.53 13.43
CA GLN A 276 11.54 15.35 13.64
C GLN A 276 11.84 14.71 14.99
N GLU A 277 11.16 15.12 16.05
CA GLU A 277 11.26 14.50 17.37
C GLU A 277 10.83 13.03 17.34
N TYR A 278 9.70 12.73 16.70
CA TYR A 278 9.25 11.35 16.51
C TYR A 278 10.30 10.51 15.77
N LEU A 279 10.79 10.98 14.62
CA LEU A 279 11.79 10.28 13.83
C LEU A 279 13.10 10.10 14.62
N TYR A 280 13.57 11.16 15.30
CA TYR A 280 14.78 11.12 16.12
C TYR A 280 14.69 10.06 17.23
N ASN A 281 13.55 10.03 17.95
CA ASN A 281 13.30 9.05 19.01
C ASN A 281 13.20 7.60 18.50
N ARG A 282 12.97 7.39 17.20
CA ARG A 282 12.83 6.07 16.57
C ARG A 282 14.00 5.68 15.66
N THR A 283 15.01 6.54 15.52
CA THR A 283 16.17 6.29 14.65
C THR A 283 17.50 6.51 15.35
N VAL A 284 17.59 7.54 16.20
CA VAL A 284 18.85 8.01 16.80
C VAL A 284 18.92 7.65 18.29
N THR A 285 17.87 7.97 19.07
CA THR A 285 17.83 7.70 20.52
C THR A 285 18.12 6.24 20.87
N PRO A 286 17.54 5.23 20.18
CA PRO A 286 17.92 3.82 20.32
C PRO A 286 19.40 3.49 20.20
N ILE A 287 20.07 4.09 19.22
CA ILE A 287 21.48 3.81 18.90
C ILE A 287 22.35 4.38 20.02
N HIS A 288 22.10 5.62 20.42
CA HIS A 288 22.81 6.24 21.54
C HIS A 288 22.59 5.46 22.84
N LEU A 289 21.36 5.05 23.15
CA LEU A 289 21.09 4.25 24.36
C LEU A 289 21.85 2.92 24.34
N GLN A 290 21.96 2.23 23.19
CA GLN A 290 22.78 1.02 23.06
C GLN A 290 24.28 1.30 23.25
N GLU A 291 24.80 2.42 22.73
CA GLU A 291 26.20 2.83 22.93
C GLU A 291 26.53 3.11 24.40
N PHE A 292 25.56 3.61 25.18
CA PHE A 292 25.72 3.92 26.59
C PHE A 292 25.26 2.81 27.55
N THR A 293 24.67 1.72 27.04
CA THR A 293 24.37 0.54 27.86
C THR A 293 25.64 -0.32 27.91
N PRO A 294 26.32 -0.44 29.07
CA PRO A 294 27.49 -1.31 29.15
C PRO A 294 27.03 -2.72 28.79
N GLN A 295 27.59 -3.30 27.74
CA GLN A 295 27.50 -4.74 27.56
C GLN A 295 28.11 -5.36 28.80
N ILE A 296 27.26 -5.88 29.70
CA ILE A 296 27.72 -6.77 30.76
C ILE A 296 28.35 -7.93 30.01
N TYR A 297 29.68 -7.90 29.94
CA TYR A 297 30.53 -8.96 29.43
C TYR A 297 30.18 -10.21 30.27
N GLN A 298 29.26 -11.04 29.80
CA GLN A 298 29.03 -12.39 30.34
C GLN A 298 30.16 -13.34 29.88
N GLY A 299 31.39 -12.85 29.99
CA GLY A 299 32.62 -13.61 29.88
C GLY A 299 33.07 -14.13 31.23
N GLU A 300 32.17 -14.71 32.04
CA GLU A 300 32.56 -15.69 33.06
C GLU A 300 32.13 -17.09 32.58
N LYS A 301 32.65 -17.48 31.41
CA LYS A 301 32.84 -18.89 31.12
C LYS A 301 34.05 -19.37 31.92
N ASP A 302 33.78 -20.29 32.84
CA ASP A 302 34.67 -21.40 33.16
C ASP A 302 35.85 -21.11 34.11
N LYS A 303 35.55 -20.95 35.40
CA LYS A 303 36.55 -21.02 36.49
C LYS A 303 37.15 -22.43 36.69
N SER A 304 36.79 -23.43 35.89
CA SER A 304 37.33 -24.79 35.98
C SER A 304 38.73 -24.97 35.37
N LYS A 305 39.32 -23.91 34.77
CA LYS A 305 40.62 -23.97 34.09
C LYS A 305 41.78 -23.26 34.78
N TRP A 306 41.62 -22.80 36.02
CA TRP A 306 42.73 -22.30 36.82
C TRP A 306 43.17 -23.33 37.86
N ASN A 307 43.75 -24.43 37.36
CA ASN A 307 44.71 -25.20 38.13
C ASN A 307 46.04 -24.44 38.09
N LEU A 308 46.35 -23.71 39.14
CA LEU A 308 47.72 -23.52 39.57
C LEU A 308 47.78 -23.88 41.05
N SER A 309 48.31 -25.07 41.28
CA SER A 309 48.88 -25.58 42.53
C SER A 309 49.91 -24.60 43.12
N ASP A 310 50.10 -24.71 44.43
CA ASP A 310 51.11 -24.08 45.29
C ASP A 310 52.46 -23.76 44.63
#